data_AF-A0AA39U0L4-F1
#
_entry.id   AF-A0AA39U0L4-F1
#
_cell.length_a   1.000
_cell.length_b   1.000
_cell.length_c   1.000
_cell.angle_alpha   90.00
_cell.angle_beta   90.00
_cell.angle_gamma   90.00
#
_symmetry.space_group_name_H-M   'P 1'
#
loop_
_entity.id
_entity.type
_entity.pdbx_description
1 polymer ?
#
loop_
_entity_poly.entity_id
_entity_poly.type
_entity_poly.pdbx_seq_one_letter_code
_entity_poly.pdbx_strand_id
1 'polypeptide(L)'
;MACECAICLFEYHDPVSLPCGHVYCSRCVSDHISKTTTDGFTALCPTCRRSFHIVAPSLQTLASPFHRYIMPSVRRVYIDTGDMCKLKEKAQALEAQVRQLKKDKKRVLEEQNKRLEEKSEELERYKSKYRKLKETKTKASGTKRSSGPCSTMDAKRSRLEKSSRF
;
A
#
# COMPACT_ATOMS: atom_id res chain seq x y z
N MET A 1 29.63 6.08 -12.68
CA MET A 1 29.73 7.55 -12.67
C MET A 1 29.41 8.02 -11.26
N ALA A 2 30.36 8.66 -10.60
CA ALA A 2 30.32 8.95 -9.16
C ALA A 2 29.29 10.03 -8.83
N CYS A 3 28.32 9.69 -7.96
CA CYS A 3 27.38 10.64 -7.35
C CYS A 3 27.97 11.17 -6.03
N GLU A 4 29.21 11.64 -6.07
CA GLU A 4 29.98 12.03 -4.88
C GLU A 4 30.14 13.54 -4.78
N CYS A 5 30.01 14.08 -3.57
CA CYS A 5 30.22 15.48 -3.30
C CYS A 5 31.71 15.81 -3.21
N ALA A 6 32.17 16.80 -3.98
CA ALA A 6 33.57 17.23 -3.98
C ALA A 6 34.05 17.89 -2.67
N ILE A 7 33.17 18.14 -1.70
CA ILE A 7 33.53 18.72 -0.38
C ILE A 7 33.67 17.61 0.67
N CYS A 8 32.63 16.80 0.87
CA CYS A 8 32.65 15.76 1.91
C CYS A 8 33.16 14.40 1.39
N LEU A 9 33.29 14.23 0.07
CA LEU A 9 33.74 12.99 -0.59
C LEU A 9 32.83 11.77 -0.33
N PHE A 10 31.58 12.01 0.05
CA PHE A 10 30.55 11.00 0.20
C PHE A 10 29.44 11.19 -0.84
N GLU A 11 28.51 10.23 -0.92
CA GLU A 11 27.32 10.35 -1.74
C GLU A 11 26.52 11.62 -1.42
N TYR A 12 25.91 12.22 -2.44
CA TYR A 12 25.13 13.43 -2.27
C TYR A 12 23.95 13.26 -1.29
N HIS A 13 23.97 14.01 -0.20
CA HIS A 13 22.82 14.21 0.68
C HIS A 13 22.18 15.55 0.38
N ASP A 14 20.92 15.55 -0.06
CA ASP A 14 20.19 16.74 -0.51
C ASP A 14 20.99 17.55 -1.55
N PRO A 15 21.23 17.00 -2.76
CA PRO A 15 22.07 17.66 -3.74
C PRO A 15 21.48 19.00 -4.18
N VAL A 16 22.36 19.99 -4.26
CA VAL A 16 22.06 21.33 -4.79
C VAL A 16 23.06 21.71 -5.86
N SER A 17 22.59 22.35 -6.93
CA SER A 17 23.42 22.90 -7.98
C SER A 17 23.66 24.39 -7.78
N LEU A 18 24.88 24.81 -8.14
CA LEU A 18 25.27 26.21 -8.27
C LEU A 18 25.01 26.71 -9.71
N PRO A 19 25.03 28.03 -9.98
CA PRO A 19 24.77 28.57 -11.32
C PRO A 19 25.83 28.13 -12.36
N CYS A 20 27.00 27.71 -11.89
CA CYS A 20 28.06 27.14 -12.72
C CYS A 20 27.85 25.66 -13.08
N GLY A 21 26.79 25.02 -12.58
CA GLY A 21 26.44 23.62 -12.86
C GLY A 21 27.03 22.59 -11.89
N HIS A 22 27.97 22.96 -11.03
CA HIS A 22 28.53 22.03 -10.03
C HIS A 22 27.51 21.72 -8.92
N VAL A 23 27.56 20.48 -8.43
CA VAL A 23 26.62 19.95 -7.43
C VAL A 23 27.36 19.59 -6.15
N TYR A 24 26.72 19.86 -5.01
CA TYR A 24 27.23 19.54 -3.68
C TYR A 24 26.07 19.13 -2.76
N CYS A 25 26.38 18.58 -1.58
CA CYS A 25 25.38 18.45 -0.52
C CYS A 25 24.94 19.85 -0.05
N SER A 26 23.65 20.02 0.25
CA SER A 26 23.09 21.29 0.73
C SER A 26 23.85 21.89 1.92
N ARG A 27 24.20 21.04 2.91
CA ARG A 27 24.99 21.48 4.09
C ARG A 27 26.40 21.90 3.70
N CYS A 28 27.09 21.10 2.89
CA CYS A 28 28.46 21.38 2.49
C CYS A 28 28.59 22.71 1.76
N VAL A 29 27.67 23.03 0.84
CA VAL A 29 27.72 24.31 0.15
C VAL A 29 27.33 25.47 1.06
N SER A 30 26.39 25.28 1.99
CA SER A 30 25.98 26.31 2.95
C SER A 30 27.13 26.67 3.89
N ASP A 31 27.85 25.67 4.41
CA ASP A 31 29.02 25.85 5.27
C ASP A 31 30.20 26.49 4.51
N HIS A 32 30.35 26.18 3.22
CA HIS A 32 31.36 26.81 2.38
C HIS A 32 31.04 28.29 2.14
N ILE A 33 29.78 28.61 1.80
CA ILE A 33 29.32 29.99 1.59
C ILE A 33 29.54 30.81 2.87
N SER A 34 29.10 30.31 4.03
CA SER A 34 29.22 31.04 5.31
C SER A 34 30.67 31.35 5.71
N LYS A 35 31.64 30.54 5.28
CA LYS A 35 33.07 30.74 5.56
C LYS A 35 33.79 31.61 4.53
N THR A 36 33.30 31.69 3.30
CA THR A 36 34.01 32.33 2.17
C THR A 36 33.41 33.67 1.74
N THR A 37 32.18 33.95 2.13
CA THR A 37 31.52 35.22 1.82
C THR A 37 32.11 36.36 2.65
N THR A 38 32.68 37.36 1.98
CA THR A 38 33.28 38.54 2.61
C THR A 38 32.32 39.74 2.65
N ASP A 39 31.48 39.88 1.63
CA ASP A 39 30.58 41.02 1.42
C ASP A 39 29.13 40.74 1.86
N GLY A 40 28.79 39.49 2.15
CA GLY A 40 27.42 39.05 2.46
C GLY A 40 26.55 38.78 1.22
N PHE A 41 27.04 39.06 0.02
CA PHE A 41 26.26 39.03 -1.22
C PHE A 41 26.76 38.01 -2.23
N THR A 42 28.05 37.70 -2.22
CA THR A 42 28.67 36.81 -3.21
C THR A 42 29.45 35.66 -2.56
N ALA A 43 29.55 34.56 -3.29
CA ALA A 43 30.39 33.41 -2.94
C ALA A 43 31.07 32.84 -4.19
N LEU A 44 32.11 32.03 -3.96
CA LEU A 44 32.84 31.33 -5.00
C LEU A 44 32.50 29.84 -4.99
N CYS A 45 32.33 29.25 -6.17
CA CYS A 45 32.17 27.81 -6.31
C CYS A 45 33.41 27.05 -5.78
N PRO A 46 33.26 26.02 -4.93
CA PRO A 46 34.38 25.21 -4.43
C PRO A 46 35.25 24.59 -5.54
N THR A 47 34.64 24.11 -6.62
CA THR A 47 35.35 23.41 -7.71
C THR A 47 35.96 24.37 -8.73
N CYS A 48 35.17 25.31 -9.29
CA CYS A 48 35.63 26.15 -10.41
C CYS A 48 35.91 27.60 -10.04
N ARG A 49 35.71 27.99 -8.78
CA ARG A 49 35.94 29.35 -8.25
C ARG A 49 35.17 30.46 -8.96
N ARG A 50 34.16 30.13 -9.77
CA ARG A 50 33.27 31.13 -10.38
C ARG A 50 32.44 31.80 -9.29
N SER A 51 32.37 33.14 -9.33
CA SER A 51 31.53 33.93 -8.43
C SER A 51 30.05 33.78 -8.76
N PHE A 52 29.22 33.84 -7.73
CA PHE A 52 27.77 33.88 -7.86
C PHE A 52 27.14 34.67 -6.71
N HIS A 53 25.96 35.25 -6.96
CA HIS A 53 25.18 35.98 -5.96
C HIS A 53 24.40 35.01 -5.08
N ILE A 54 24.44 35.15 -3.77
CA ILE A 54 23.70 34.27 -2.84
C ILE A 54 22.30 34.83 -2.55
N VAL A 55 22.18 36.15 -2.61
CA VAL A 55 20.93 36.86 -2.33
C VAL A 55 20.07 36.88 -3.59
N ALA A 56 18.83 36.40 -3.47
CA ALA A 56 17.78 36.59 -4.46
C ALA A 56 16.73 37.55 -3.89
N PRO A 57 16.15 38.45 -4.70
CA PRO A 57 15.06 39.30 -4.26
C PRO A 57 13.88 38.46 -3.79
N SER A 58 13.26 38.87 -2.68
CA SER A 58 12.05 38.23 -2.17
C SER A 58 10.95 38.30 -3.23
N LEU A 59 10.28 37.17 -3.49
CA LEU A 59 9.16 37.13 -4.42
C LEU A 59 8.02 38.06 -3.96
N GLN A 60 7.86 38.30 -2.66
CA GLN A 60 6.87 39.23 -2.13
C GLN A 60 7.14 40.68 -2.56
N THR A 61 8.41 41.05 -2.77
CA THR A 61 8.82 42.40 -3.19
C THR A 61 8.83 42.60 -4.71
N LEU A 62 8.62 41.52 -5.47
CA LEU A 62 8.75 41.51 -6.92
C LEU A 62 7.37 41.39 -7.58
N ALA A 63 7.12 42.14 -8.65
CA ALA A 63 5.89 41.99 -9.42
C ALA A 63 5.79 40.56 -10.02
N SER A 64 4.59 39.98 -9.94
CA SER A 64 4.28 38.60 -10.34
C SER A 64 4.84 38.16 -11.71
N PRO A 65 4.81 39.00 -12.77
CA PRO A 65 5.37 38.61 -14.07
C PRO A 65 6.85 38.23 -14.03
N PHE A 66 7.60 38.73 -13.05
CA PHE A 66 9.04 38.50 -12.93
C PHE A 66 9.41 37.28 -12.08
N HIS A 67 8.48 36.71 -11.32
CA HIS A 67 8.77 35.57 -10.41
C HIS A 67 9.42 34.39 -11.14
N ARG A 68 9.02 34.13 -12.38
CA ARG A 68 9.57 33.03 -13.20
C ARG A 68 11.04 33.23 -13.62
N TYR A 69 11.51 34.47 -13.62
CA TYR A 69 12.89 34.80 -14.01
C TYR A 69 13.83 34.87 -12.80
N ILE A 70 13.28 34.88 -11.58
CA ILE A 70 14.08 34.79 -10.35
C ILE A 70 14.37 33.33 -10.07
N MET A 71 15.60 32.93 -10.38
CA MET A 71 16.11 31.62 -10.04
C MET A 71 17.12 31.73 -8.90
N PRO A 72 16.90 31.05 -7.76
CA PRO A 72 17.87 31.00 -6.68
C PRO A 72 19.23 30.49 -7.19
N SER A 73 20.32 30.97 -6.62
CA SER A 73 21.65 30.53 -7.04
C SER A 73 22.00 29.14 -6.52
N VAL A 74 21.47 28.76 -5.36
CA VAL A 74 21.56 27.41 -4.82
C VAL A 74 20.22 26.71 -5.07
N ARG A 75 20.19 25.75 -5.99
CA ARG A 75 18.95 25.07 -6.40
C ARG A 75 18.99 23.61 -6.03
N ARG A 76 17.95 23.10 -5.37
CA ARG A 76 17.81 21.67 -5.14
C ARG A 76 17.67 20.94 -6.49
N VAL A 77 18.44 19.87 -6.66
CA VAL A 77 18.37 18.97 -7.80
C VAL A 77 18.03 17.56 -7.33
N TYR A 78 17.45 16.76 -8.23
CA TYR A 78 17.19 15.35 -7.98
C TYR A 78 18.06 14.57 -8.94
N ILE A 79 19.06 13.88 -8.39
CA ILE A 79 19.97 13.04 -9.16
C ILE A 79 19.56 11.60 -8.88
N ASP A 80 19.40 10.82 -9.94
CA ASP A 80 19.20 9.39 -9.81
C ASP A 80 20.50 8.77 -9.31
N THR A 81 20.58 8.59 -7.99
CA THR A 81 21.70 7.91 -7.36
C THR A 81 21.65 6.41 -7.63
N GLY A 82 22.77 5.71 -7.39
CA GLY A 82 22.83 4.27 -7.54
C GLY A 82 21.76 3.54 -6.71
N ASP A 83 21.45 4.06 -5.53
CA ASP A 83 20.42 3.49 -4.66
C ASP A 83 19.00 3.72 -5.17
N MET A 84 18.73 4.86 -5.83
CA MET A 84 17.44 5.10 -6.49
C MET A 84 17.22 4.15 -7.67
N CYS A 85 18.28 3.76 -8.38
CA CYS A 85 18.20 2.74 -9.43
C CYS A 85 17.81 1.37 -8.84
N LYS A 86 18.50 0.93 -7.78
CA LYS A 86 18.17 -0.32 -7.08
C LYS A 86 16.75 -0.30 -6.50
N LEU A 87 16.30 0.84 -5.99
CA LEU A 87 14.94 1.00 -5.47
C LEU A 87 13.90 0.89 -6.59
N LYS A 88 14.15 1.50 -7.75
CA LYS A 88 13.29 1.39 -8.95
C LYS A 88 13.20 -0.06 -9.43
N GLU A 89 14.32 -0.79 -9.49
CA GLU A 89 14.34 -2.21 -9.86
C GLU A 89 13.52 -3.07 -8.89
N LYS A 90 13.71 -2.87 -7.57
CA LYS A 90 12.92 -3.56 -6.54
C LYS A 90 11.43 -3.23 -6.66
N ALA A 91 11.08 -1.97 -6.88
CA ALA A 91 9.68 -1.56 -7.06
C ALA A 91 9.04 -2.29 -8.24
N GLN A 92 9.72 -2.35 -9.39
CA GLN A 92 9.25 -3.07 -10.57
C GLN A 92 9.09 -4.57 -10.31
N ALA A 93 10.04 -5.19 -9.60
CA ALA A 93 9.98 -6.60 -9.23
C ALA A 93 8.79 -6.89 -8.30
N LEU A 94 8.57 -6.05 -7.29
CA LEU A 94 7.42 -6.18 -6.38
C LEU A 94 6.10 -5.99 -7.12
N GLU A 95 6.00 -5.02 -8.03
CA GLU A 95 4.80 -4.81 -8.84
C GLU A 95 4.49 -6.03 -9.73
N ALA A 96 5.53 -6.64 -10.32
CA ALA A 96 5.38 -7.87 -11.10
C ALA A 96 4.87 -9.03 -10.23
N GLN A 97 5.43 -9.20 -9.02
CA GLN A 97 4.97 -10.20 -8.06
C GLN A 97 3.51 -9.98 -7.64
N VAL A 98 3.13 -8.73 -7.34
CA VAL A 98 1.74 -8.39 -6.98
C VAL A 98 0.78 -8.69 -8.13
N ARG A 99 1.17 -8.36 -9.38
CA ARG A 99 0.37 -8.72 -10.56
C ARG A 99 0.18 -10.23 -10.68
N GLN A 100 1.24 -11.01 -10.45
CA GLN A 100 1.18 -12.46 -10.51
C GLN A 100 0.29 -13.05 -9.42
N LEU A 101 0.50 -12.63 -8.16
CA LEU A 101 -0.32 -13.08 -7.02
C LEU A 101 -1.80 -12.75 -7.19
N LYS A 102 -2.13 -11.60 -7.80
CA LYS A 102 -3.52 -11.25 -8.13
C LYS A 102 -4.13 -12.23 -9.13
N LYS A 103 -3.38 -12.66 -10.15
CA LYS A 103 -3.82 -13.67 -11.12
C LYS A 103 -3.99 -15.04 -10.47
N ASP A 104 -3.02 -15.46 -9.68
CA ASP A 104 -3.07 -16.75 -8.99
C ASP A 104 -4.22 -16.81 -7.98
N LYS A 105 -4.42 -15.74 -7.21
CA LYS A 105 -5.57 -15.59 -6.32
C LYS A 105 -6.90 -15.72 -7.07
N LYS A 106 -7.04 -15.07 -8.22
CA LYS A 106 -8.25 -15.15 -9.04
C LYS A 106 -8.50 -16.60 -9.50
N ARG A 107 -7.48 -17.28 -10.02
CA ARG A 107 -7.58 -18.68 -10.46
C ARG A 107 -8.00 -19.62 -9.33
N VAL A 108 -7.35 -19.51 -8.17
CA VAL A 108 -7.68 -20.35 -7.00
C VAL A 108 -9.11 -20.08 -6.53
N LEU A 109 -9.53 -18.82 -6.51
CA LEU A 109 -10.89 -18.45 -6.10
C LEU A 109 -11.94 -19.01 -7.07
N GLU A 110 -11.69 -18.93 -8.38
CA GLU A 110 -12.56 -19.52 -9.40
C GLU A 110 -12.70 -21.04 -9.22
N GLU A 111 -11.59 -21.74 -8.95
CA GLU A 111 -11.63 -23.18 -8.69
C GLU A 111 -12.40 -23.53 -7.41
N GLN A 112 -12.19 -22.78 -6.32
CA GLN A 112 -12.93 -23.00 -5.09
C GLN A 112 -14.42 -22.72 -5.25
N ASN A 113 -14.79 -21.67 -5.99
CA ASN A 113 -16.19 -21.36 -6.29
C ASN A 113 -16.86 -22.49 -7.07
N LYS A 114 -16.19 -23.04 -8.09
CA LYS A 114 -16.71 -24.19 -8.84
C LYS A 114 -16.92 -25.42 -7.96
N ARG A 115 -15.94 -25.76 -7.11
CA ARG A 115 -16.07 -26.89 -6.16
C ARG A 115 -17.20 -26.68 -5.16
N LEU A 116 -17.43 -25.43 -4.72
CA LEU A 116 -18.54 -25.09 -3.83
C LEU A 116 -19.88 -25.22 -4.54
N GLU A 117 -19.96 -24.81 -5.81
CA GLU A 117 -21.17 -24.93 -6.63
C GLU A 117 -21.54 -26.40 -6.83
N GLU A 118 -20.60 -27.26 -7.22
CA GLU A 118 -20.80 -28.71 -7.37
C GLU A 118 -21.33 -29.35 -6.08
N LYS A 119 -20.73 -29.00 -4.92
CA LYS A 119 -21.20 -29.46 -3.61
C LYS A 119 -22.58 -28.94 -3.25
N SER A 120 -22.91 -27.70 -3.62
CA SER A 120 -24.21 -27.11 -3.36
C SER A 120 -25.32 -27.83 -4.15
N GLU A 121 -25.06 -28.15 -5.42
CA GLU A 121 -25.97 -28.92 -6.24
C GLU A 121 -26.16 -30.35 -5.72
N GLU A 122 -25.08 -31.00 -5.30
CA GLU A 122 -25.14 -32.34 -4.70
C GLU A 122 -25.98 -32.34 -3.42
N LEU A 123 -25.81 -31.33 -2.57
CA LEU A 123 -26.58 -31.16 -1.35
C LEU A 123 -28.07 -30.95 -1.67
N GLU A 124 -28.41 -30.16 -2.69
CA GLU A 124 -29.81 -29.98 -3.12
C GLU A 124 -30.41 -31.26 -3.70
N ARG A 125 -29.64 -32.03 -4.49
CA ARG A 125 -30.06 -33.37 -4.95
C ARG A 125 -30.35 -34.29 -3.76
N TYR A 126 -29.49 -34.30 -2.74
CA TYR A 126 -29.68 -35.08 -1.53
C TYR A 126 -30.92 -34.65 -0.73
N LYS A 127 -31.09 -33.34 -0.49
CA LYS A 127 -32.27 -32.78 0.19
C LYS A 127 -33.58 -33.13 -0.53
N SER A 128 -33.60 -33.05 -1.87
CA SER A 128 -34.77 -33.41 -2.68
C SER A 128 -35.14 -34.90 -2.53
N LYS A 129 -34.15 -35.80 -2.57
CA LYS A 129 -34.37 -37.24 -2.30
C LYS A 129 -34.92 -37.47 -0.90
N TYR A 130 -34.33 -36.83 0.12
CA TYR A 130 -34.78 -36.97 1.50
C TYR A 130 -36.22 -36.46 1.70
N ARG A 131 -36.59 -35.33 1.07
CA ARG A 131 -37.96 -34.79 1.10
C ARG A 131 -38.97 -35.81 0.56
N LYS A 132 -38.68 -36.44 -0.58
CA LYS A 132 -39.53 -37.50 -1.18
C LYS A 132 -39.63 -38.74 -0.29
N LEU A 133 -38.53 -39.19 0.32
CA LEU A 133 -38.55 -40.32 1.27
C LEU A 133 -39.39 -40.01 2.52
N LYS A 134 -39.35 -38.76 3.00
CA LYS A 134 -40.15 -38.33 4.16
C LYS A 134 -41.64 -38.30 3.83
N GLU A 135 -42.01 -37.77 2.67
CA GLU A 135 -43.40 -37.74 2.17
C GLU A 135 -43.99 -39.14 1.93
N THR A 136 -43.18 -40.09 1.43
CA THR A 136 -43.62 -41.48 1.25
C THR A 136 -43.76 -42.21 2.59
N LYS A 137 -42.88 -41.96 3.56
CA LYS A 137 -43.00 -42.49 4.93
C LYS A 137 -44.21 -41.93 5.69
N THR A 138 -44.51 -40.63 5.60
CA THR A 138 -45.70 -40.04 6.25
C THR A 138 -47.01 -40.58 5.66
N LYS A 139 -47.05 -40.83 4.34
CA LYS A 139 -48.18 -41.49 3.67
C LYS A 139 -48.34 -42.97 4.10
N ALA A 140 -47.24 -43.71 4.25
CA ALA A 140 -47.27 -45.11 4.72
C ALA A 140 -47.65 -45.25 6.22
N SER A 141 -47.36 -44.25 7.05
CA SER A 141 -47.82 -44.21 8.45
C SER A 141 -49.30 -43.81 8.63
N GLY A 142 -49.97 -43.35 7.57
CA GLY A 142 -51.37 -42.92 7.61
C GLY A 142 -52.43 -44.02 7.51
N THR A 143 -52.05 -45.28 7.26
CA THR A 143 -53.02 -46.39 6.97
C THR A 143 -53.18 -47.41 8.11
N LYS A 144 -52.64 -47.17 9.32
CA LYS A 144 -52.99 -47.98 10.50
C LYS A 144 -53.14 -47.09 11.74
N ARG A 145 -54.40 -46.74 12.07
CA ARG A 145 -54.89 -46.51 13.44
C ARG A 145 -56.43 -46.56 13.42
N SER A 146 -56.95 -47.77 13.55
CA SER A 146 -58.29 -48.05 14.06
C SER A 146 -58.16 -48.70 15.43
N SER A 147 -58.45 -47.96 16.50
CA SER A 147 -59.17 -48.42 17.70
C SER A 147 -59.22 -47.30 18.76
N GLY A 148 -60.39 -47.15 19.37
CA GLY A 148 -60.77 -46.09 20.31
C GLY A 148 -60.24 -46.27 21.75
N PRO A 149 -60.81 -45.52 22.72
CA PRO A 149 -60.07 -44.79 23.75
C PRO A 149 -59.95 -45.53 25.10
N CYS A 150 -58.96 -45.17 25.93
CA CYS A 150 -58.98 -45.49 27.37
C CYS A 150 -58.15 -44.52 28.24
N SER A 151 -58.88 -43.78 29.09
CA SER A 151 -58.60 -43.16 30.41
C SER A 151 -57.22 -42.61 30.86
N THR A 152 -57.25 -41.32 31.22
CA THR A 152 -56.75 -40.64 32.46
C THR A 152 -55.43 -41.05 33.13
N MET A 153 -54.51 -40.07 33.29
CA MET A 153 -54.10 -39.43 34.57
C MET A 153 -52.74 -38.74 34.44
N ASP A 154 -52.65 -37.58 35.11
CA ASP A 154 -51.51 -36.66 35.22
C ASP A 154 -50.20 -37.25 35.77
N ALA A 155 -49.05 -36.67 35.37
CA ALA A 155 -47.97 -36.35 36.32
C ALA A 155 -46.83 -35.49 35.72
N LYS A 156 -46.72 -34.28 36.28
CA LYS A 156 -45.49 -33.58 36.72
C LYS A 156 -44.43 -33.09 35.71
N ARG A 157 -44.48 -31.77 35.58
CA ARG A 157 -43.42 -30.78 35.37
C ARG A 157 -42.16 -30.96 36.25
N SER A 158 -40.97 -30.92 35.64
CA SER A 158 -39.73 -30.30 36.16
C SER A 158 -38.73 -30.13 35.01
N ARG A 159 -38.50 -28.94 34.44
CA ARG A 159 -37.51 -27.92 34.87
C ARG A 159 -36.10 -28.48 35.15
N LEU A 160 -35.19 -28.30 34.19
CA LEU A 160 -33.81 -27.88 34.45
C LEU A 160 -33.21 -27.27 33.18
N GLU A 161 -33.14 -25.94 33.19
CA GLU A 161 -32.10 -25.15 32.51
C GLU A 161 -30.73 -25.40 33.16
N LYS A 162 -29.68 -24.97 32.44
CA LYS A 162 -28.22 -24.97 32.71
C LYS A 162 -27.51 -26.11 31.97
N SER A 163 -26.41 -25.93 31.25
CA SER A 163 -25.43 -24.84 31.17
C SER A 163 -24.62 -25.06 29.87
N SER A 164 -24.44 -24.03 29.04
CA SER A 164 -23.17 -23.33 28.80
C SER A 164 -22.04 -24.11 28.10
N ARG A 165 -21.58 -23.51 26.99
CA ARG A 165 -20.18 -23.19 26.66
C ARG A 165 -19.16 -24.33 26.78
N PHE A 166 -18.67 -24.78 25.63
CA PHE A 166 -17.26 -24.67 25.27
C PHE A 166 -17.17 -24.37 23.77
#